data_AF-A0A2K9DBU8-F1
#
_entry.id   AF-A0A2K9DBU8-F1
#
_cell.length_a   1.000
_cell.length_b   1.000
_cell.length_c   1.000
_cell.angle_alpha   90.00
_cell.angle_beta   90.00
_cell.angle_gamma   90.00
#
_symmetry.space_group_name_H-M   'P 1'
#
loop_
_entity.id
_entity.type
_entity.pdbx_description
1 polymer ?
#
loop_
_entity_poly.entity_id
_entity_poly.type
_entity_poly.pdbx_seq_one_letter_code
_entity_poly.pdbx_strand_id
1 'polypeptide(L)'
;MSATKLRLDRAGIIELLKGPVGRGAVTAAADAVKRNVGTPTASGKPVDVRVGAFETRITAAASVTLAHPAGIAMEAKHGYLGKAATAAGLSVRRR
;
A
#
# COMPACT_ATOMS: atom_id res chain seq x y z
N MET A 1 -15.66 14.25 32.77
CA MET A 1 -14.27 13.87 32.39
C MET A 1 -13.66 15.04 31.64
N SER A 2 -12.68 15.72 32.23
CA SER A 2 -12.00 16.84 31.56
C SER A 2 -11.12 16.28 30.45
N ALA A 3 -11.36 16.67 29.20
CA ALA A 3 -10.52 16.25 28.08
C ALA A 3 -9.17 16.99 28.19
N THR A 4 -8.12 16.28 28.59
CA THR A 4 -6.76 16.80 28.57
C THR A 4 -6.41 17.16 27.12
N LYS A 5 -6.15 18.45 26.85
CA LYS A 5 -5.74 18.91 25.52
C LYS A 5 -4.36 18.33 25.19
N LEU A 6 -4.33 17.29 24.37
CA LEU A 6 -3.11 16.76 23.78
C LEU A 6 -2.63 17.73 22.68
N ARG A 7 -1.43 18.30 22.84
CA ARG A 7 -0.75 19.07 21.79
C ARG A 7 0.36 18.21 21.21
N LEU A 8 0.18 17.80 19.96
CA LEU A 8 1.22 17.10 19.19
C LEU A 8 2.08 18.14 18.47
N ASP A 9 3.39 18.10 18.74
CA ASP A 9 4.37 18.81 17.96
C ASP A 9 4.77 17.99 16.71
N ARG A 10 5.63 18.58 15.87
CA ARG A 10 6.06 17.91 14.63
C ARG A 10 6.73 16.56 14.91
N ALA A 11 7.48 16.44 16.01
CA ALA A 11 8.16 15.20 16.37
C ALA A 11 7.15 14.11 16.75
N GLY A 12 6.17 14.43 17.59
CA GLY A 12 5.12 13.50 17.99
C GLY A 12 4.25 13.05 16.82
N ILE A 13 3.97 13.93 15.84
CA ILE A 13 3.26 13.53 14.61
C ILE A 13 4.09 12.51 13.81
N ILE A 14 5.39 12.74 13.64
CA ILE A 14 6.26 11.82 12.89
C ILE A 14 6.35 10.47 13.61
N GLU A 15 6.47 10.49 14.94
CA GLU A 15 6.50 9.27 15.74
C GLU A 15 5.21 8.45 15.56
N LEU A 16 4.05 9.11 15.60
CA LEU A 16 2.76 8.45 15.37
C LEU A 16 2.66 7.87 13.95
N LEU A 17 3.10 8.61 12.93
CA LEU A 17 3.05 8.21 11.53
C LEU A 17 4.06 7.11 11.17
N LYS A 18 5.16 6.97 11.92
CA LYS A 18 6.12 5.87 11.78
C LYS A 18 5.80 4.67 12.67
N GLY A 19 5.08 4.93 13.76
CA GLY A 19 4.70 3.94 14.75
C GLY A 19 3.63 2.95 14.27
N PRO A 20 3.06 2.17 15.20
CA PRO A 20 2.11 1.11 14.88
C PRO A 20 0.90 1.58 14.08
N VAL A 21 0.43 2.82 14.34
CA VAL A 21 -0.74 3.40 13.65
C VAL A 21 -0.45 3.61 12.17
N GLY A 22 0.62 4.34 11.85
CA GLY A 22 0.99 4.58 10.45
C GLY A 22 1.37 3.29 9.72
N ARG A 23 2.12 2.39 10.36
CA ARG A 23 2.47 1.08 9.79
C ARG A 23 1.24 0.22 9.51
N GLY A 24 0.30 0.15 10.45
CA GLY A 24 -0.95 -0.58 10.27
C GLY A 24 -1.78 -0.05 9.11
N ALA A 25 -1.87 1.28 8.98
CA ALA A 25 -2.60 1.92 7.89
C ALA A 25 -1.99 1.60 6.51
N VAL A 26 -0.66 1.72 6.36
CA VAL A 26 -0.02 1.45 5.05
C VAL A 26 -0.02 -0.02 4.69
N THR A 27 0.15 -0.92 5.67
CA THR A 27 0.07 -2.37 5.43
C THR A 27 -1.34 -2.79 5.04
N ALA A 28 -2.37 -2.29 5.73
CA ALA A 28 -3.76 -2.58 5.38
C ALA A 28 -4.12 -2.09 3.96
N ALA A 29 -3.64 -0.89 3.59
CA ALA A 29 -3.80 -0.38 2.23
C ALA A 29 -3.09 -1.27 1.19
N ALA A 30 -1.85 -1.68 1.46
CA ALA A 30 -1.10 -2.56 0.57
C ALA A 30 -1.74 -3.95 0.42
N ASP A 31 -2.29 -4.51 1.49
CA ASP A 31 -3.04 -5.77 1.46
C ASP A 31 -4.34 -5.64 0.66
N ALA A 32 -5.03 -4.50 0.74
CA ALA A 32 -6.19 -4.23 -0.10
C ALA A 32 -5.82 -4.20 -1.60
N VAL A 33 -4.71 -3.55 -1.96
CA VAL A 33 -4.19 -3.59 -3.33
C VAL A 33 -3.88 -5.02 -3.75
N LYS A 34 -3.16 -5.78 -2.92
CA LYS A 34 -2.83 -7.19 -3.20
C LYS A 34 -4.07 -8.05 -3.47
N ARG A 35 -5.13 -7.87 -2.68
CA ARG A 35 -6.42 -8.56 -2.88
C ARG A 35 -7.05 -8.20 -4.22
N ASN A 36 -7.01 -6.93 -4.61
CA ASN A 36 -7.55 -6.45 -5.88
C ASN A 36 -6.75 -6.91 -7.11
N VAL A 37 -5.46 -7.24 -6.94
CA VAL A 37 -4.66 -7.87 -8.01
C VAL A 37 -5.05 -9.35 -8.22
N GLY A 38 -5.56 -10.00 -7.17
CA GLY A 38 -5.75 -11.45 -7.04
C GLY A 38 -6.78 -12.12 -7.95
N THR A 39 -7.37 -11.41 -8.92
CA THR A 39 -8.17 -12.09 -9.96
C THR A 39 -7.27 -12.96 -10.85
N PRO A 40 -7.66 -14.23 -11.12
CA PRO A 40 -6.79 -15.20 -11.79
C PRO A 40 -6.27 -14.71 -13.14
N THR A 41 -5.01 -15.02 -13.44
CA THR A 41 -4.51 -14.91 -14.82
C THR A 41 -5.18 -15.97 -15.69
N ALA A 42 -5.16 -15.77 -17.02
CA ALA A 42 -5.67 -16.74 -17.99
C ALA A 42 -5.06 -18.15 -17.85
N SER A 43 -3.94 -18.30 -17.15
CA SER A 43 -3.26 -19.57 -16.87
C SER A 43 -3.73 -20.27 -15.58
N GLY A 44 -4.75 -19.75 -14.89
CA GLY A 44 -5.33 -20.33 -13.67
C GLY A 44 -4.45 -20.22 -12.42
N LYS A 45 -3.23 -19.67 -12.54
CA LYS A 45 -2.34 -19.40 -11.40
C LYS A 45 -2.56 -17.98 -10.88
N PRO A 46 -2.65 -17.78 -9.55
CA PRO A 46 -2.69 -16.45 -8.96
C PRO A 46 -1.38 -15.71 -9.23
N VAL A 47 -1.47 -14.40 -9.48
CA VAL A 47 -0.31 -13.53 -9.60
C VAL A 47 0.38 -13.44 -8.24
N ASP A 48 1.67 -13.77 -8.15
CA ASP A 48 2.44 -13.52 -6.92
C ASP A 48 2.58 -12.01 -6.71
N VAL A 49 2.11 -11.56 -5.55
CA VAL A 49 2.18 -10.15 -5.12
C VAL A 49 2.86 -10.10 -3.76
N ARG A 50 3.99 -9.39 -3.73
CA ARG A 50 4.78 -9.19 -2.52
C ARG A 50 4.51 -7.81 -1.96
N VAL A 51 4.29 -7.76 -0.65
CA VAL A 51 4.12 -6.52 0.11
C VAL A 51 5.34 -6.36 1.01
N GLY A 52 5.97 -5.19 0.98
CA GLY A 52 7.09 -4.84 1.86
C GLY A 52 6.82 -3.54 2.58
N ALA A 53 6.84 -3.55 3.91
CA ALA A 53 6.75 -2.32 4.70
C ALA A 53 8.14 -1.70 4.89
N PHE A 54 8.22 -0.37 4.87
CA PHE A 54 9.43 0.40 5.13
C PHE A 54 9.09 1.77 5.71
N GLU A 55 10.12 2.55 6.06
CA GLU A 55 9.94 3.91 6.56
C GLU A 55 10.49 4.93 5.57
N THR A 56 9.82 6.08 5.52
CA THR A 56 10.34 7.29 4.88
C THR A 56 10.88 8.24 5.96
N ARG A 57 11.29 9.44 5.54
CA ARG A 57 11.73 10.48 6.48
C ARG A 57 10.67 10.80 7.54
N ILE A 58 9.39 10.76 7.19
CA ILE A 58 8.30 11.30 8.03
C ILE A 58 7.15 10.31 8.30
N THR A 59 7.04 9.22 7.55
CA THR A 59 5.92 8.26 7.63
C THR A 59 6.39 6.83 7.48
N ALA A 60 5.57 5.88 7.89
CA ALA A 60 5.61 4.54 7.32
C ALA A 60 5.20 4.55 5.83
N ALA A 61 5.64 3.54 5.09
CA ALA A 61 5.27 3.29 3.71
C ALA A 61 5.24 1.79 3.43
N ALA A 62 4.60 1.41 2.33
CA ALA A 62 4.58 0.03 1.86
C ALA A 62 4.82 -0.01 0.35
N SER A 63 5.52 -1.04 -0.11
CA SER A 63 5.69 -1.39 -1.51
C SER A 63 4.80 -2.58 -1.84
N VAL A 64 4.24 -2.56 -3.06
CA VAL A 64 3.48 -3.67 -3.62
C VAL A 64 4.14 -4.02 -4.95
N THR A 65 4.67 -5.24 -5.04
CA THR A 65 5.46 -5.69 -6.19
C THR A 65 4.78 -6.89 -6.83
N LEU A 66 4.56 -6.82 -8.15
CA LEU A 66 4.19 -7.97 -8.96
C LEU A 66 5.43 -8.85 -9.16
N ALA A 67 5.47 -10.00 -8.50
CA ALA A 67 6.57 -10.96 -8.57
C ALA A 67 6.25 -12.12 -9.51
N HIS A 68 5.49 -11.86 -10.58
CA HIS A 68 5.08 -12.87 -11.56
C HIS A 68 5.23 -12.33 -12.99
N PRO A 69 5.88 -13.06 -13.92
CA PRO A 69 6.09 -12.61 -15.31
C PRO A 69 4.79 -12.22 -16.03
N ALA A 70 3.72 -13.02 -15.86
CA ALA A 70 2.42 -12.67 -16.44
C ALA A 70 1.81 -11.39 -15.83
N GLY A 71 2.05 -11.13 -14.54
CA GLY A 71 1.62 -9.89 -13.89
C GLY A 71 2.35 -8.68 -14.45
N ILE A 72 3.66 -8.80 -14.69
CA ILE A 72 4.47 -7.74 -15.31
C ILE A 72 3.97 -7.42 -16.72
N ALA A 73 3.65 -8.45 -17.52
CA ALA A 73 3.08 -8.24 -18.86
C ALA A 73 1.71 -7.53 -18.81
N MET A 74 0.86 -7.89 -17.84
CA MET A 74 -0.43 -7.23 -17.63
C MET A 74 -0.27 -5.78 -17.15
N GLU A 75 0.73 -5.50 -16.32
CA GLU A 75 1.06 -4.14 -15.90
C GLU A 75 1.45 -3.28 -17.10
N ALA A 76 2.37 -3.78 -17.93
CA ALA A 76 2.85 -3.05 -19.11
C ALA A 76 1.72 -2.73 -20.10
N LYS A 77 0.75 -3.64 -20.28
CA LYS A 77 -0.36 -3.46 -21.23
C LYS A 77 -1.54 -2.69 -20.66
N HIS A 78 -1.84 -2.86 -19.37
CA HIS A 78 -3.13 -2.45 -18.80
C HIS A 78 -3.04 -1.61 -17.52
N GLY A 79 -1.85 -1.38 -16.95
CA GLY A 79 -1.67 -0.65 -15.69
C GLY A 79 -2.42 -1.32 -14.54
N TYR A 80 -2.24 -2.62 -14.38
CA TYR A 80 -3.01 -3.50 -13.52
C TYR A 80 -2.90 -3.13 -12.02
N LEU A 81 -1.69 -2.85 -11.52
CA LEU A 81 -1.45 -2.33 -10.17
C LEU A 81 -2.11 -0.97 -9.96
N GLY A 82 -2.02 -0.08 -10.95
CA GLY A 82 -2.66 1.24 -10.87
C GLY A 82 -4.17 1.10 -10.70
N LYS A 83 -4.81 0.21 -11.47
CA LYS A 83 -6.24 -0.09 -11.33
C LYS A 83 -6.59 -0.71 -9.99
N ALA A 84 -5.78 -1.67 -9.53
CA ALA A 84 -5.96 -2.31 -8.23
C ALA A 84 -5.84 -1.32 -7.06
N ALA A 85 -4.90 -0.37 -7.16
CA ALA A 85 -4.71 0.71 -6.20
C ALA A 85 -5.89 1.69 -6.20
N THR A 86 -6.37 2.10 -7.37
CA THR A 86 -7.58 2.93 -7.48
C THR A 86 -8.81 2.22 -6.91
N ALA A 87 -8.97 0.92 -7.16
CA ALA A 87 -10.05 0.11 -6.57
C ALA A 87 -9.95 -0.01 -5.04
N ALA A 88 -8.75 0.13 -4.48
CA ALA A 88 -8.53 0.23 -3.03
C ALA A 88 -8.75 1.65 -2.48
N GLY A 89 -9.19 2.61 -3.32
CA GLY A 89 -9.44 4.00 -2.93
C GLY A 89 -8.19 4.88 -2.89
N LEU A 90 -7.06 4.41 -3.44
CA LEU A 90 -5.80 5.16 -3.44
C LEU A 90 -5.68 6.09 -4.65
N SER A 91 -5.09 7.26 -4.44
CA SER A 91 -4.68 8.13 -5.54
C SER A 91 -3.36 7.64 -6.15
N VAL A 92 -3.37 7.39 -7.46
CA VAL A 92 -2.20 6.91 -8.20
C VAL A 92 -1.57 8.07 -8.96
N ARG A 93 -0.27 8.29 -8.75
CA ARG A 93 0.54 9.23 -9.54
C ARG A 93 1.64 8.46 -10.27
N ARG A 94 1.76 8.68 -11.57
CA ARG A 94 2.91 8.20 -12.34
C ARG A 94 4.09 9.13 -12.05
N ARG A 95 5.25 8.55 -11.78
CA ARG A 95 6.52 9.26 -11.77
C ARG A 95 7.15 9.19 -13.15
#